data_AF-A0A2W4KJZ6-F1
#
_entry.id   AF-A0A2W4KJZ6-F1
#
_cell.length_a   1.000
_cell.length_b   1.000
_cell.length_c   1.000
_cell.angle_alpha   90.00
_cell.angle_beta   90.00
_cell.angle_gamma   90.00
#
_symmetry.space_group_name_H-M   'P 1'
#
loop_
_entity.id
_entity.type
_entity.pdbx_description
1 polymer ?
#
loop_
_entity_poly.entity_id
_entity_poly.type
_entity_poly.pdbx_seq_one_letter_code
_entity_poly.pdbx_strand_id
1 'polypeptide(L)'
;MARRRRARGPLVPGARPGLDRLKLQVAGDIGLVPAQAASPMAYEAALQRRKWNVAAELGLTGRIQAAGWGEMPARDCGAIGGRMGGRLGGEMVRRMIALAQGRLKGTP
;
A
#
# COMPACT_ATOMS: atom_id res chain seq x y z
N MET A 1 6.79 -17.57 -26.81
CA MET A 1 5.50 -17.10 -26.23
C MET A 1 5.75 -15.87 -25.35
N ALA A 2 5.45 -14.67 -25.85
CA ALA A 2 5.62 -13.44 -25.07
C ALA A 2 4.49 -13.31 -24.04
N ARG A 3 4.80 -13.53 -22.75
CA ARG A 3 3.88 -13.21 -21.65
C ARG A 3 3.59 -11.72 -21.69
N ARG A 4 2.38 -11.37 -22.14
CA ARG A 4 1.81 -10.02 -22.11
C ARG A 4 2.00 -9.49 -20.68
N ARG A 5 2.98 -8.61 -20.46
CA ARG A 5 3.15 -7.90 -19.18
C ARG A 5 1.85 -7.11 -18.98
N ARG A 6 0.95 -7.59 -18.13
CA ARG A 6 -0.24 -6.82 -17.72
C ARG A 6 0.26 -5.43 -17.35
N ALA A 7 -0.30 -4.40 -17.99
CA ALA A 7 0.07 -3.02 -17.72
C ALA A 7 -0.01 -2.82 -16.20
N ARG A 8 1.12 -2.47 -15.56
CA ARG A 8 1.21 -2.20 -14.11
C ARG A 8 0.59 -0.83 -13.77
N GLY A 9 -0.52 -0.49 -14.41
CA GLY A 9 -1.16 0.82 -14.36
C GLY A 9 -2.58 0.74 -13.79
N PRO A 10 -3.13 1.87 -13.33
CA PRO A 10 -4.55 1.97 -13.02
C PRO A 10 -5.43 1.58 -14.22
N LEU A 11 -6.64 1.07 -13.95
CA LEU A 11 -7.62 0.74 -14.99
C LEU A 11 -7.99 1.96 -15.84
N VAL A 12 -8.09 3.13 -15.20
CA VAL A 12 -8.37 4.41 -15.86
C VAL A 12 -7.04 5.10 -16.16
N PRO A 13 -6.69 5.35 -17.44
CA PRO A 13 -5.50 6.11 -17.80
C PRO A 13 -5.50 7.48 -17.12
N GLY A 14 -4.34 7.91 -16.62
CA GLY A 14 -4.21 9.19 -15.91
C GLY A 14 -4.77 9.22 -14.47
N ALA A 15 -5.40 8.15 -13.97
CA ALA A 15 -5.91 8.13 -12.59
C ALA A 15 -4.83 8.06 -11.49
N ARG A 16 -3.56 7.84 -11.87
CA ARG A 16 -2.47 7.61 -10.93
C ARG A 16 -2.31 8.72 -9.88
N PRO A 17 -2.28 10.02 -10.24
CA PRO A 17 -2.14 11.09 -9.25
C PRO A 17 -3.30 11.13 -8.25
N GLY A 18 -4.54 10.87 -8.71
CA GLY A 18 -5.71 10.79 -7.83
C GLY A 18 -5.63 9.61 -6.86
N LEU A 19 -5.20 8.45 -7.34
CA LEU A 19 -5.00 7.26 -6.51
C LEU A 19 -3.86 7.43 -5.51
N ASP A 20 -2.79 8.13 -5.87
CA ASP A 20 -1.67 8.40 -4.96
C ASP A 20 -2.11 9.33 -3.81
N ARG A 21 -2.91 10.37 -4.09
CA ARG A 21 -3.51 11.23 -3.05
C ARG A 21 -4.45 10.44 -2.13
N LEU A 22 -5.35 9.64 -2.71
CA LEU A 22 -6.25 8.79 -1.94
C LEU A 22 -5.47 7.81 -1.05
N LYS A 23 -4.39 7.23 -1.57
CA LYS A 23 -3.53 6.31 -0.82
C LYS A 23 -2.92 6.99 0.41
N LEU A 24 -2.40 8.21 0.27
CA LEU A 24 -1.85 8.96 1.40
C LEU A 24 -2.92 9.26 2.45
N GLN A 25 -4.10 9.72 2.01
CA GLN A 25 -5.22 9.98 2.91
C GLN A 25 -5.65 8.72 3.68
N VAL A 26 -5.89 7.62 2.97
CA VAL A 26 -6.28 6.35 3.61
C VAL A 26 -5.20 5.85 4.56
N ALA A 27 -3.91 5.95 4.17
CA ALA A 27 -2.81 5.52 5.01
C ALA A 27 -2.75 6.31 6.33
N GLY A 28 -3.05 7.62 6.30
CA GLY A 28 -3.21 8.43 7.49
C GLY A 28 -4.41 7.99 8.34
N ASP A 29 -5.58 7.83 7.71
CA ASP A 29 -6.83 7.52 8.41
C ASP A 29 -6.81 6.15 9.11
N ILE A 30 -6.16 5.15 8.52
CA ILE A 30 -6.05 3.81 9.12
C ILE A 30 -4.87 3.70 10.10
N GLY A 31 -4.13 4.78 10.34
CA GLY A 31 -2.95 4.82 11.20
C GLY A 31 -1.76 4.01 10.68
N LEU A 32 -1.70 3.75 9.36
CA LEU A 32 -0.57 3.04 8.75
C LEU A 32 0.69 3.93 8.72
N VAL A 33 0.48 5.23 8.50
CA VAL A 33 1.49 6.28 8.62
C VAL A 33 0.94 7.38 9.52
N PRO A 34 1.79 8.15 10.21
CA PRO A 34 1.33 9.32 10.96
C PRO A 34 0.55 10.25 10.04
N ALA A 35 -0.58 10.80 10.51
CA ALA A 35 -1.35 11.77 9.75
C ALA A 35 -0.52 13.00 9.33
N GLN A 36 0.54 13.31 10.11
CA GLN A 36 1.49 14.40 9.84
C GLN A 36 2.62 14.02 8.85
N ALA A 37 2.60 12.82 8.25
CA ALA A 37 3.48 12.46 7.14
C ALA A 37 3.09 13.21 5.85
N ALA A 38 3.07 14.54 5.91
CA ALA A 38 2.67 15.46 4.85
C ALA A 38 3.73 15.58 3.73
N SER A 39 4.91 14.96 3.90
CA SER A 39 5.95 14.90 2.88
C SER A 39 6.18 13.46 2.41
N PRO A 40 6.58 13.26 1.14
CA PRO A 40 6.97 11.94 0.62
C PRO A 40 8.04 11.26 1.47
N MET A 41 9.02 12.01 1.97
CA MET A 41 10.10 11.50 2.82
C MET A 41 9.57 10.99 4.17
N ALA A 42 8.67 11.74 4.82
CA ALA A 42 8.06 11.31 6.08
C ALA A 42 7.20 10.05 5.90
N TYR A 43 6.50 9.95 4.76
CA TYR A 43 5.74 8.76 4.39
C TYR A 43 6.66 7.54 4.19
N GLU A 44 7.78 7.69 3.49
CA GLU A 44 8.75 6.61 3.29
C GLU A 44 9.34 6.15 4.63
N ALA A 45 9.74 7.07 5.50
CA ALA A 45 10.27 6.75 6.82
C ALA A 45 9.24 5.99 7.68
N ALA A 46 7.97 6.44 7.67
CA ALA A 46 6.89 5.76 8.37
C ALA A 46 6.65 4.34 7.82
N LEU A 47 6.67 4.19 6.49
CA LEU A 47 6.52 2.91 5.82
C LEU A 47 7.67 1.94 6.18
N GLN A 48 8.90 2.44 6.24
CA GLN A 48 10.05 1.62 6.65
C GLN A 48 9.92 1.16 8.11
N ARG A 49 9.54 2.05 9.03
CA ARG A 49 9.26 1.64 10.43
C ARG A 49 8.18 0.56 10.48
N ARG A 50 7.10 0.72 9.72
CA ARG A 50 6.02 -0.27 9.66
C ARG A 50 6.49 -1.62 9.13
N LYS A 51 7.35 -1.66 8.09
CA LYS A 51 7.95 -2.90 7.58
C LYS A 51 8.69 -3.66 8.66
N TRP A 52 9.52 -2.96 9.44
CA TRP A 52 10.27 -3.57 10.54
C TRP A 52 9.36 -4.07 11.65
N ASN A 53 8.32 -3.33 12.02
CA ASN A 53 7.34 -3.79 13.02
C ASN A 53 6.65 -5.08 12.55
N VAL A 54 6.19 -5.12 11.31
CA VAL A 54 5.54 -6.32 10.74
C VAL A 54 6.53 -7.49 10.62
N ALA A 55 7.78 -7.22 10.26
CA ALA A 55 8.82 -8.25 10.25
C ALA A 55 9.07 -8.84 11.64
N ALA A 56 9.07 -7.99 12.68
CA ALA A 56 9.20 -8.43 14.07
C ALA A 56 8.00 -9.30 14.50
N GLU A 57 6.77 -8.89 14.20
CA GLU A 57 5.55 -9.68 14.44
C GLU A 57 5.57 -11.05 13.73
N LEU A 58 6.29 -11.16 12.61
CA LEU A 58 6.43 -12.38 11.83
C LEU A 58 7.68 -13.20 12.19
N GLY A 59 8.49 -12.74 13.15
CA GLY A 59 9.75 -13.41 13.52
C GLY A 59 10.83 -13.39 12.42
N LEU A 60 10.73 -12.46 11.46
CA LEU A 60 11.63 -12.38 10.30
C LEU A 60 12.82 -11.43 10.50
N THR A 61 12.82 -10.62 11.57
CA THR A 61 13.82 -9.57 11.81
C THR A 61 15.26 -10.10 11.77
N GLY A 62 15.56 -11.21 12.45
CA GLY A 62 16.91 -11.77 12.49
C GLY A 62 17.41 -12.20 11.10
N ARG A 63 16.54 -12.80 10.28
CA ARG A 63 16.89 -13.18 8.91
C ARG A 63 17.12 -11.96 8.03
N ILE A 64 16.28 -10.94 8.15
CA ILE A 64 16.44 -9.69 7.40
C ILE A 64 17.74 -8.98 7.79
N GLN A 65 18.10 -8.98 9.07
CA GLN A 65 19.37 -8.39 9.53
C GLN A 65 20.59 -9.17 9.01
N ALA A 66 20.50 -10.50 8.94
CA ALA A 66 21.59 -11.35 8.47
C ALA A 66 21.79 -11.29 6.95
N ALA A 67 20.71 -11.33 6.16
CA ALA A 67 20.78 -11.48 4.70
C ALA A 67 20.40 -10.20 3.93
N GLY A 68 19.79 -9.22 4.61
CA GLY A 68 19.19 -8.06 3.96
C GLY A 68 17.86 -8.37 3.27
N TRP A 69 17.11 -7.32 2.93
CA TRP A 69 15.81 -7.44 2.26
C TRP A 69 15.89 -8.04 0.84
N GLY A 70 17.02 -7.89 0.16
CA GLY A 70 17.21 -8.36 -1.23
C GLY A 70 17.26 -9.88 -1.34
N GLU A 71 17.87 -10.55 -0.36
CA GLU A 71 18.05 -12.00 -0.32
C GLU A 71 16.91 -12.73 0.43
N MET A 72 15.90 -11.98 0.89
CA MET A 72 14.74 -12.57 1.56
C MET A 72 13.87 -13.34 0.57
N PRO A 73 13.33 -14.51 0.96
CA PRO A 73 12.38 -15.24 0.14
C PRO A 73 11.18 -14.38 -0.25
N ALA A 74 10.77 -14.44 -1.52
CA ALA A 74 9.65 -13.64 -2.03
C ALA A 74 8.35 -13.83 -1.24
N ARG A 75 8.12 -15.05 -0.70
CA ARG A 75 7.00 -15.35 0.19
C ARG A 75 7.02 -14.54 1.50
N ASP A 76 8.19 -14.33 2.09
CA ASP A 76 8.38 -13.67 3.38
C ASP A 76 8.21 -12.15 3.17
N CYS A 77 8.82 -11.61 2.10
CA CYS A 77 8.57 -10.24 1.64
C CYS A 77 7.10 -10.01 1.30
N GLY A 78 6.45 -10.98 0.65
CA GLY A 78 5.03 -10.96 0.32
C GLY A 78 4.13 -10.95 1.55
N ALA A 79 4.44 -11.72 2.58
CA ALA A 79 3.71 -11.73 3.85
C ALA A 79 3.81 -10.38 4.57
N ILE A 80 5.01 -9.80 4.63
CA ILE A 80 5.22 -8.45 5.19
C ILE A 80 4.42 -7.42 4.39
N GLY A 81 4.56 -7.43 3.06
CA GLY A 81 3.84 -6.55 2.16
C GLY A 81 2.31 -6.68 2.26
N GLY A 82 1.80 -7.90 2.39
CA GLY A 82 0.38 -8.21 2.53
C GLY A 82 -0.23 -7.67 3.82
N ARG A 83 0.46 -7.82 4.96
CA ARG A 83 0.00 -7.29 6.27
C ARG A 83 -0.08 -5.76 6.28
N MET A 84 0.78 -5.07 5.54
CA MET A 84 0.73 -3.60 5.43
C MET A 84 -0.26 -3.14 4.35
N GLY A 85 -0.12 -3.71 3.15
CA GLY A 85 -0.79 -3.25 1.93
C GLY A 85 -2.22 -3.78 1.77
N GLY A 86 -2.55 -4.94 2.34
CA GLY A 86 -3.87 -5.54 2.22
C GLY A 86 -4.96 -4.65 2.84
N ARG A 87 -4.72 -4.14 4.05
CA ARG A 87 -5.65 -3.22 4.74
C ARG A 87 -5.76 -1.87 3.99
N LEU A 88 -4.63 -1.31 3.57
CA LEU A 88 -4.59 -0.05 2.80
C LEU A 88 -5.35 -0.18 1.47
N GLY A 89 -5.04 -1.20 0.68
CA GLY A 89 -5.67 -1.43 -0.62
C GLY A 89 -7.17 -1.74 -0.49
N GLY A 90 -7.55 -2.56 0.48
CA GLY A 90 -8.96 -2.86 0.76
C GLY A 90 -9.75 -1.60 1.11
N GLU A 91 -9.20 -0.73 1.96
CA GLU A 91 -9.86 0.52 2.34
C GLU A 91 -9.94 1.52 1.19
N MET A 92 -8.89 1.64 0.36
CA MET A 92 -8.95 2.44 -0.87
C MET A 92 -10.08 1.97 -1.79
N VAL A 93 -10.21 0.65 -2.00
CA VAL A 93 -11.26 0.10 -2.86
C VAL A 93 -12.65 0.40 -2.31
N ARG A 94 -12.89 0.22 -1.00
CA ARG A 94 -14.18 0.55 -0.37
C ARG A 94 -14.56 2.02 -0.58
N ARG A 95 -13.62 2.95 -0.40
CA ARG A 95 -13.88 4.39 -0.61
C ARG A 95 -14.18 4.73 -2.05
N MET A 96 -13.44 4.15 -3.00
CA MET A 96 -13.72 4.34 -4.43
C MET A 96 -15.12 3.84 -4.80
N ILE A 97 -15.53 2.68 -4.26
CA ILE A 97 -16.89 2.14 -4.46
C ILE A 97 -17.93 3.10 -3.86
N ALA A 98 -17.74 3.58 -2.63
CA ALA A 98 -18.67 4.51 -1.99
C ALA A 98 -18.82 5.82 -2.79
N LEU A 99 -17.71 6.38 -3.27
CA LEU A 99 -17.72 7.58 -4.12
C LEU A 99 -18.46 7.33 -5.44
N ALA A 100 -18.24 6.17 -6.08
CA ALA A 100 -18.93 5.80 -7.31
C ALA A 100 -20.45 5.63 -7.08
N GLN A 101 -20.84 4.94 -6.01
CA GLN A 101 -22.24 4.76 -5.62
C GLN A 101 -22.93 6.11 -5.34
N GLY A 102 -22.26 7.04 -4.66
CA GLY A 102 -22.79 8.38 -4.41
C GLY A 102 -23.06 9.15 -5.71
N ARG A 103 -22.17 9.04 -6.70
CA ARG A 103 -22.35 9.67 -8.03
C ARG A 103 -23.50 9.06 -8.81
N LEU A 104 -23.63 7.72 -8.78
CA LEU A 104 -24.72 7.01 -9.46
C LEU A 104 -26.09 7.33 -8.87
N LYS A 105 -26.19 7.50 -7.54
CA LYS A 105 -27.43 7.89 -6.85
C LYS A 105 -27.81 9.37 -7.06
N GLY A 106 -26.84 10.23 -7.41
CA GLY A 106 -27.04 11.67 -7.60
C GLY A 106 -27.32 12.11 -9.05
N THR A 107 -27.35 11.18 -10.00
CA THR A 107 -27.84 11.42 -11.36
C THR A 107 -29.38 11.37 -11.37
N PRO A 108 -30.09 12.47 -11.72
CA PRO A 108 -31.53 12.42 -11.99
C PRO A 108 -31.86 11.53 -13.19
#